data_AF-A0A2P5YWA8-F1
#
_entry.id   AF-A0A2P5YWA8-F1
#
_cell.length_a   1.000
_cell.length_b   1.000
_cell.length_c   1.000
_cell.angle_alpha   90.00
_cell.angle_beta   90.00
_cell.angle_gamma   90.00
#
_symmetry.space_group_name_H-M   'P 1'
#
loop_
_entity.id
_entity.type
_entity.pdbx_description
1 polymer ?
#
loop_
_entity_poly.entity_id
_entity_poly.type
_entity_poly.pdbx_seq_one_letter_code
_entity_poly.pdbx_strand_id
1 'polypeptide(L)'
;MVDAKQFNVHSVPSLKLDCLEVVTAVGRGAKGVVFLARDKLKEEILALKVISRDSIEKSNKGVKGNNGIERNEYRRVRLEQQVLMNFNHRLLPRLRGVLTTNKVVGFAIDYCPGRDLNSLRRKQTENMFTDDVIRFYAAELVLALEYLHNLGIVYRDLKPENIMIQ
;
A
#
# COMPACT_ATOMS: atom_id res chain seq x y z
N MET A 1 2.39 24.34 20.29
CA MET A 1 1.11 23.77 19.84
C MET A 1 1.14 23.78 18.33
N VAL A 2 1.23 22.61 17.69
CA VAL A 2 1.26 22.50 16.22
C VAL A 2 -0.08 21.93 15.80
N ASP A 3 -0.81 22.69 15.01
CA ASP A 3 -2.18 22.39 14.58
C ASP A 3 -2.29 21.01 13.93
N ALA A 4 -3.26 20.23 14.42
CA ALA A 4 -3.70 19.01 13.78
C ALA A 4 -4.35 19.39 12.44
N LYS A 5 -3.58 19.30 11.34
CA LYS A 5 -4.12 19.39 9.98
C LYS A 5 -5.34 18.48 9.90
N GLN A 6 -6.49 19.10 9.65
CA GLN A 6 -7.78 18.42 9.54
C GLN A 6 -7.74 17.52 8.31
N PHE A 7 -7.59 16.20 8.56
CA PHE A 7 -7.52 15.20 7.50
C PHE A 7 -8.83 15.21 6.70
N ASN A 8 -8.72 15.28 5.37
CA ASN A 8 -9.88 15.31 4.50
C ASN A 8 -10.48 13.90 4.45
N VAL A 9 -11.54 13.65 5.22
CA VAL A 9 -12.16 12.32 5.33
C VAL A 9 -13.08 12.10 4.13
N HIS A 10 -12.52 11.69 2.99
CA HIS A 10 -13.34 11.01 1.98
C HIS A 10 -13.83 9.69 2.59
N SER A 11 -15.15 9.44 2.53
CA SER A 11 -15.71 8.19 3.02
C SER A 11 -15.22 7.03 2.16
N VAL A 12 -14.26 6.25 2.67
CA VAL A 12 -13.76 5.08 1.96
C VAL A 12 -14.80 3.97 1.99
N PRO A 13 -15.18 3.38 0.84
CA PRO A 13 -16.16 2.30 0.79
C PRO A 13 -15.73 1.08 1.60
N SER A 14 -16.67 0.50 2.35
CA SER A 14 -16.49 -0.84 2.92
C SER A 14 -16.79 -1.87 1.85
N LEU A 15 -15.81 -2.71 1.52
CA LEU A 15 -15.94 -3.80 0.56
C LEU A 15 -16.43 -5.07 1.26
N LYS A 16 -17.26 -5.84 0.53
CA LYS A 16 -17.67 -7.18 0.93
C LYS A 16 -16.90 -8.21 0.11
N LEU A 17 -16.51 -9.32 0.74
CA LEU A 17 -15.80 -10.41 0.06
C LEU A 17 -16.59 -10.94 -1.15
N ASP A 18 -17.91 -11.06 -1.03
CA ASP A 18 -18.75 -11.66 -2.08
C ASP A 18 -18.75 -10.83 -3.37
N CYS A 19 -18.51 -9.51 -3.25
CA CYS A 19 -18.40 -8.56 -4.36
C CYS A 19 -17.02 -8.57 -5.03
N LEU A 20 -16.06 -9.30 -4.48
CA LEU A 20 -14.70 -9.40 -5.01
C LEU A 20 -14.47 -10.78 -5.62
N GLU A 21 -13.85 -10.79 -6.79
CA GLU A 21 -13.29 -12.00 -7.39
C GLU A 21 -11.77 -11.96 -7.21
N VAL A 22 -11.22 -12.91 -6.45
CA VAL A 22 -9.77 -13.02 -6.27
C VAL A 22 -9.21 -13.84 -7.43
N VAL A 23 -8.33 -13.23 -8.23
CA VAL A 23 -7.79 -13.84 -9.44
C VAL A 23 -6.50 -14.62 -9.12
N THR A 24 -5.49 -13.96 -8.57
CA THR A 24 -4.20 -14.60 -8.26
C THR A 24 -3.40 -13.82 -7.21
N ALA A 25 -2.49 -14.51 -6.52
CA ALA A 25 -1.54 -13.85 -5.62
C ALA A 25 -0.42 -13.20 -6.43
N VAL A 26 -0.25 -11.88 -6.31
CA VAL A 26 0.78 -11.10 -7.04
C VAL A 26 1.96 -10.70 -6.17
N GLY A 27 1.81 -10.75 -4.85
CA GLY A 27 2.88 -10.45 -3.91
C GLY A 27 2.69 -11.11 -2.56
N ARG A 28 3.77 -11.55 -1.94
CA ARG A 28 3.78 -12.06 -0.56
C ARG A 28 4.84 -11.28 0.20
N GLY A 29 4.43 -10.60 1.27
CA GLY A 29 5.34 -9.85 2.13
C GLY A 29 5.17 -10.23 3.59
N ALA A 30 6.09 -9.76 4.43
CA ALA A 30 6.00 -9.95 5.89
C ALA A 30 4.66 -9.46 6.48
N LYS A 31 4.00 -8.51 5.82
CA LYS A 31 2.76 -7.86 6.26
C LYS A 31 1.48 -8.48 5.71
N GLY A 32 1.56 -9.53 4.89
CA GLY A 32 0.39 -10.15 4.27
C GLY A 32 0.59 -10.52 2.80
N VAL A 33 -0.52 -10.82 2.13
CA VAL A 33 -0.54 -11.25 0.73
C VAL A 33 -1.29 -10.21 -0.09
N VAL A 34 -0.74 -9.85 -1.24
CA VAL A 34 -1.40 -8.99 -2.23
C VAL A 34 -1.95 -9.88 -3.33
N PHE A 35 -3.24 -9.73 -3.61
CA PHE A 35 -3.94 -10.42 -4.68
C PHE A 35 -4.33 -9.45 -5.79
N LEU A 36 -4.23 -9.91 -7.02
CA LEU A 36 -5.02 -9.34 -8.11
C LEU A 36 -6.47 -9.73 -7.88
N ALA A 37 -7.35 -8.74 -7.81
CA ALA A 37 -8.78 -8.94 -7.61
C ALA A 37 -9.58 -8.10 -8.59
N ARG A 38 -10.81 -8.51 -8.85
CA ARG A 38 -11.79 -7.76 -9.63
C ARG A 38 -12.97 -7.38 -8.74
N ASP A 39 -13.37 -6.12 -8.75
CA ASP A 39 -14.65 -5.69 -8.21
C ASP A 39 -15.75 -6.11 -9.21
N LYS A 40 -16.62 -7.05 -8.82
CA LYS A 40 -17.67 -7.60 -9.68
C LYS A 40 -18.76 -6.58 -10.02
N LEU A 41 -18.92 -5.53 -9.21
CA LEU A 41 -19.96 -4.52 -9.44
C LEU A 41 -19.47 -3.44 -10.40
N LYS A 42 -18.18 -3.09 -10.30
CA LYS A 42 -17.56 -2.02 -11.11
C LYS A 42 -16.77 -2.54 -12.31
N GLU A 43 -16.56 -3.86 -12.40
CA GLU A 43 -15.66 -4.50 -13.36
C GLU A 43 -14.23 -3.90 -13.34
N GLU A 44 -13.79 -3.42 -12.17
CA GLU A 44 -12.50 -2.77 -11.98
C GLU A 44 -11.46 -3.75 -11.43
N ILE A 45 -10.25 -3.73 -12.01
CA ILE A 45 -9.11 -4.52 -11.53
C ILE A 45 -8.39 -3.77 -10.41
N LEU A 46 -8.13 -4.48 -9.31
CA LEU A 46 -7.61 -3.94 -8.07
C LEU A 46 -6.46 -4.80 -7.54
N ALA A 47 -5.55 -4.16 -6.79
CA ALA A 47 -4.62 -4.87 -5.93
C ALA A 47 -5.22 -4.93 -4.52
N LEU A 48 -5.57 -6.12 -4.05
CA LEU A 48 -6.13 -6.37 -2.73
C LEU A 48 -5.03 -6.87 -1.79
N LYS A 49 -4.50 -5.98 -0.94
CA LYS A 49 -3.60 -6.37 0.15
C LYS A 49 -4.41 -6.92 1.32
N VAL A 50 -4.17 -8.17 1.70
CA VAL A 50 -4.88 -8.88 2.77
C VAL A 50 -3.93 -9.22 3.91
N ILE A 51 -4.35 -8.89 5.13
CA ILE A 51 -3.60 -9.12 6.37
C ILE A 51 -4.47 -9.98 7.29
N SER A 52 -3.92 -11.10 7.76
CA SER A 52 -4.60 -12.00 8.69
C SER A 52 -4.64 -11.39 10.10
N ARG A 53 -5.82 -11.42 10.75
CA ARG A 53 -5.99 -10.97 12.13
C ARG A 53 -5.22 -11.87 13.10
N ASP A 54 -5.22 -13.18 12.87
CA ASP A 54 -4.43 -14.13 13.65
C ASP A 54 -2.93 -13.81 13.60
N SER A 55 -2.43 -13.39 12.43
CA SER A 55 -1.03 -12.96 12.27
C SER A 55 -0.73 -11.69 13.07
N ILE A 56 -1.66 -10.73 13.07
CA ILE A 56 -1.57 -9.50 13.88
C ILE A 56 -1.55 -9.86 15.37
N GLU A 57 -2.43 -10.74 15.83
CA GLU A 57 -2.52 -11.17 17.22
C GLU A 57 -1.28 -11.94 17.69
N LYS A 58 -0.78 -12.88 16.88
CA LYS A 58 0.45 -13.64 17.19
C LYS A 58 1.66 -12.73 17.34
N SER A 59 1.79 -11.72 16.48
CA SER A 59 2.85 -10.71 16.58
C SER A 59 2.81 -9.93 17.90
N ASN A 60 1.64 -9.79 18.52
CA ASN A 60 1.50 -9.05 19.78
C ASN A 60 1.79 -9.94 21.00
N LYS A 61 1.54 -11.25 20.92
CA LYS A 61 1.75 -12.21 22.03
C LYS A 61 3.22 -12.51 22.36
N GLY A 62 4.16 -12.16 21.48
CA GLY A 62 5.60 -12.37 21.68
C GLY A 62 6.33 -11.30 22.52
N VAL A 63 5.65 -10.23 22.94
CA VAL A 63 6.28 -9.11 23.67
C VAL A 63 5.76 -9.02 25.11
N LYS A 64 6.15 -9.99 25.95
CA LYS A 64 5.96 -9.96 27.41
C LYS A 64 7.13 -9.24 28.11
N GLY A 65 7.41 -8.00 27.70
CA GLY A 65 8.38 -7.12 28.36
C GLY A 65 7.69 -5.80 28.72
N ASN A 66 7.93 -5.32 29.94
CA ASN A 66 7.23 -4.25 30.69
C ASN A 66 7.04 -2.86 30.03
N ASN A 67 7.18 -2.68 28.72
CA ASN A 67 6.96 -1.40 28.05
C ASN A 67 6.06 -1.54 26.81
N GLY A 68 4.73 -1.60 26.99
CA GLY A 68 3.72 -1.08 26.04
C GLY A 68 3.70 -1.52 24.56
N ILE A 69 4.40 -2.59 24.16
CA ILE A 69 4.58 -2.99 22.74
C ILE A 69 3.49 -3.96 22.21
N GLU A 70 2.51 -4.38 23.03
CA GLU A 70 1.34 -5.19 22.58
C GLU A 70 0.46 -4.48 21.52
N ARG A 71 0.72 -3.21 21.19
CA ARG A 71 -0.09 -2.36 20.28
C ARG A 71 0.50 -2.16 18.88
N ASN A 72 1.63 -2.77 18.52
CA ASN A 72 2.38 -2.32 17.33
C ASN A 72 1.66 -2.63 16.00
N GLU A 73 1.32 -3.89 15.72
CA GLU A 73 0.83 -4.25 14.37
C GLU A 73 -0.57 -3.69 14.07
N TYR A 74 -1.51 -3.71 15.02
CA TYR A 74 -2.80 -3.05 14.83
C TYR A 74 -2.65 -1.54 14.59
N ARG A 75 -1.73 -0.88 15.29
CA ARG A 75 -1.42 0.54 15.05
C ARG A 75 -0.84 0.75 13.66
N ARG A 76 0.04 -0.14 13.18
CA ARG A 76 0.61 -0.07 11.83
C ARG A 76 -0.46 -0.25 10.75
N VAL A 77 -1.37 -1.21 10.91
CA VAL A 77 -2.49 -1.42 9.98
C VAL A 77 -3.42 -0.20 9.96
N ARG A 78 -3.75 0.36 11.13
CA ARG A 78 -4.55 1.59 11.22
C ARG A 78 -3.85 2.79 10.60
N LEU A 79 -2.56 2.97 10.87
CA LEU A 79 -1.75 4.05 10.29
C LEU A 79 -1.68 3.93 8.77
N GLU A 80 -1.49 2.71 8.25
CA GLU A 80 -1.47 2.45 6.81
C GLU A 80 -2.81 2.83 6.16
N GLN A 81 -3.93 2.43 6.76
CA GLN A 81 -5.26 2.85 6.31
C GLN A 81 -5.40 4.38 6.31
N GLN A 82 -5.02 5.05 7.41
CA GLN A 82 -5.10 6.50 7.54
C GLN A 82 -4.23 7.22 6.51
N VAL A 83 -3.02 6.73 6.25
CA VAL A 83 -2.13 7.31 5.24
C VAL A 83 -2.73 7.16 3.85
N LEU A 84 -3.18 5.96 3.48
CA LEU A 84 -3.77 5.69 2.17
C LEU A 84 -5.08 6.47 1.93
N MET A 85 -5.86 6.73 2.99
CA MET A 85 -7.06 7.57 2.93
C MET A 85 -6.78 9.02 2.49
N ASN A 86 -5.57 9.53 2.74
CA ASN A 86 -5.19 10.91 2.44
C ASN A 86 -4.48 11.07 1.09
N PHE A 87 -4.29 9.99 0.34
CA PHE A 87 -3.63 10.07 -0.96
C PHE A 87 -4.60 10.55 -2.03
N ASN A 88 -4.30 11.71 -2.59
CA ASN A 88 -4.95 12.25 -3.78
C ASN A 88 -3.90 12.82 -4.73
N HIS A 89 -3.05 11.94 -5.26
CA HIS A 89 -1.98 12.28 -6.19
C HIS A 89 -1.88 11.20 -7.26
N ARG A 90 -1.71 11.57 -8.54
CA ARG A 90 -1.66 10.61 -9.67
C ARG A 90 -0.54 9.58 -9.53
N LEU A 91 0.57 9.96 -8.92
CA LEU A 91 1.75 9.10 -8.71
C LEU A 91 1.68 8.25 -7.43
N LEU A 92 0.56 8.26 -6.70
CA LEU A 92 0.34 7.44 -5.51
C LEU A 92 -0.92 6.59 -5.67
N PRO A 93 -0.93 5.36 -5.13
CA PRO A 93 -2.11 4.50 -5.22
C PRO A 93 -3.27 5.09 -4.41
N ARG A 94 -4.46 5.10 -4.99
CA ARG A 94 -5.69 5.46 -4.29
C ARG A 94 -6.25 4.27 -3.53
N LEU A 95 -6.78 4.53 -2.34
CA LEU A 95 -7.56 3.54 -1.59
C LEU A 95 -8.97 3.46 -2.16
N ARG A 96 -9.27 2.36 -2.87
CA ARG A 96 -10.57 2.10 -3.51
C ARG A 96 -11.60 1.53 -2.56
N GLY A 97 -11.16 0.88 -1.48
CA GLY A 97 -12.03 0.39 -0.43
C GLY A 97 -11.29 -0.41 0.64
N VAL A 98 -11.97 -0.65 1.75
CA VAL A 98 -11.46 -1.45 2.87
C VAL A 98 -12.31 -2.70 3.02
N LEU A 99 -11.67 -3.85 3.04
CA LEU A 99 -12.29 -5.12 3.37
C LEU A 99 -12.06 -5.42 4.85
N THR A 100 -13.10 -5.74 5.60
CA THR A 100 -12.97 -6.18 6.99
C THR A 100 -13.87 -7.37 7.27
N THR A 101 -13.26 -8.44 7.80
CA THR A 101 -13.98 -9.61 8.31
C THR A 101 -13.48 -9.98 9.71
N ASN A 102 -14.03 -11.02 10.30
CA ASN A 102 -13.53 -11.62 11.54
C ASN A 102 -12.12 -12.25 11.40
N LYS A 103 -11.68 -12.57 10.17
CA LYS A 103 -10.38 -13.21 9.92
C LYS A 103 -9.33 -12.29 9.31
N VAL A 104 -9.73 -11.28 8.54
CA VAL A 104 -8.80 -10.44 7.79
C VAL A 104 -9.15 -8.96 7.81
N VAL A 105 -8.13 -8.13 7.60
CA VAL A 105 -8.26 -6.73 7.18
C VAL A 105 -7.61 -6.61 5.81
N GLY A 106 -8.25 -5.91 4.88
CA GLY A 106 -7.73 -5.73 3.53
C GLY A 106 -7.90 -4.32 2.98
N PHE A 107 -6.97 -3.93 2.12
CA PHE A 107 -6.96 -2.65 1.43
C PHE A 107 -6.99 -2.92 -0.07
N ALA A 108 -8.06 -2.47 -0.73
CA ALA A 108 -8.13 -2.47 -2.19
C ALA A 108 -7.55 -1.16 -2.70
N ILE A 109 -6.48 -1.24 -3.48
CA ILE A 109 -5.80 -0.10 -4.08
C ILE A 109 -5.69 -0.26 -5.59
N ASP A 110 -5.28 0.80 -6.27
CA ASP A 110 -5.00 0.76 -7.71
C ASP A 110 -4.04 -0.38 -8.05
N TYR A 111 -4.40 -1.18 -9.06
CA TYR A 111 -3.51 -2.20 -9.61
C TYR A 111 -2.56 -1.58 -10.63
N CYS A 112 -1.27 -1.93 -10.53
CA CYS A 112 -0.21 -1.48 -11.43
C CYS A 112 0.29 -2.70 -12.24
N PRO A 113 -0.07 -2.83 -13.53
CA PRO A 113 0.24 -4.02 -14.34
C PRO A 113 1.73 -4.14 -14.70
N GLY A 114 2.48 -3.04 -14.68
CA GLY A 114 3.90 -2.98 -15.05
C GLY A 114 4.87 -3.63 -14.05
N ARG A 115 4.37 -4.20 -12.94
CA ARG A 115 5.16 -4.73 -11.81
C ARG A 115 5.97 -3.60 -11.13
N ASP A 116 7.10 -3.93 -10.53
CA ASP A 116 7.97 -2.99 -9.83
C ASP A 116 9.15 -2.51 -10.70
N LEU A 117 9.73 -1.36 -10.34
CA LEU A 117 10.87 -0.75 -11.04
C LEU A 117 12.09 -1.67 -11.06
N ASN A 118 12.32 -2.49 -10.02
CA ASN A 118 13.40 -3.48 -10.03
C ASN A 118 13.17 -4.54 -11.11
N SER A 119 11.93 -5.01 -11.27
CA SER A 119 11.52 -5.92 -12.34
C SER A 119 11.71 -5.31 -13.72
N LEU A 120 11.44 -4.01 -13.88
CA LEU A 120 11.69 -3.30 -15.14
C LEU A 120 13.20 -3.14 -15.42
N ARG A 121 13.98 -2.84 -14.39
CA ARG A 121 15.45 -2.71 -14.48
C ARG A 121 16.11 -4.02 -14.93
N ARG A 122 15.66 -5.16 -14.41
CA ARG A 122 16.18 -6.49 -14.78
C ARG A 122 15.93 -6.87 -16.24
N LYS A 123 15.06 -6.15 -16.96
CA LYS A 123 14.81 -6.35 -18.39
C LYS A 123 15.74 -5.53 -19.28
N GLN A 124 16.50 -4.58 -18.72
CA GLN A 124 17.40 -3.75 -19.48
C GLN A 124 18.74 -4.45 -19.72
N THR A 125 19.45 -4.03 -20.76
CA THR A 125 20.85 -4.40 -20.99
C THR A 125 21.68 -4.10 -19.74
N GLU A 126 22.49 -5.05 -19.30
CA GLU A 126 23.33 -4.95 -18.09
C GLU A 126 22.56 -4.65 -16.78
N ASN A 127 21.23 -4.78 -16.78
CA ASN A 127 20.36 -4.36 -15.68
C ASN A 127 20.49 -2.87 -15.30
N MET A 128 20.73 -2.01 -16.29
CA MET A 128 20.86 -0.57 -16.10
C MET A 128 19.88 0.20 -16.99
N PHE A 129 19.33 1.29 -16.47
CA PHE A 129 18.54 2.23 -17.25
C PHE A 129 19.45 3.24 -17.95
N THR A 130 19.00 3.77 -19.09
CA THR A 130 19.62 4.94 -19.70
C THR A 130 19.39 6.18 -18.84
N ASP A 131 20.24 7.20 -19.01
CA ASP A 131 20.13 8.46 -18.28
C ASP A 131 18.76 9.14 -18.44
N ASP A 132 18.15 9.03 -19.61
CA ASP A 132 16.82 9.59 -19.88
C ASP A 132 15.73 8.88 -19.06
N VAL A 133 15.78 7.55 -18.96
CA VAL A 133 14.83 6.76 -18.16
C VAL A 133 15.04 7.01 -16.68
N ILE A 134 16.29 7.12 -16.22
CA ILE A 134 16.62 7.49 -14.84
C ILE A 134 16.04 8.87 -14.51
N ARG A 135 16.24 9.86 -15.40
CA ARG A 135 15.74 11.22 -15.22
C ARG A 135 14.21 11.25 -15.13
N PHE A 136 13.53 10.48 -15.97
CA PHE A 136 12.07 10.36 -15.96
C PHE A 136 11.56 9.85 -14.59
N TYR A 137 12.03 8.68 -14.15
CA TYR A 137 11.56 8.12 -12.88
C TYR A 137 12.02 8.93 -11.67
N ALA A 138 13.21 9.51 -11.70
CA ALA A 138 13.67 10.40 -10.63
C ALA A 138 12.75 11.62 -10.48
N ALA A 139 12.32 12.23 -11.59
CA ALA A 139 11.39 13.36 -11.55
C ALA A 139 10.03 12.95 -10.95
N GLU A 140 9.45 11.82 -11.36
CA GLU A 140 8.20 11.32 -10.79
C GLU A 140 8.31 11.00 -9.30
N LEU A 141 9.43 10.40 -8.87
CA LEU A 141 9.69 10.10 -7.46
C LEU A 141 9.81 11.37 -6.62
N VAL A 142 10.48 12.41 -7.13
CA VAL A 142 10.59 13.70 -6.44
C VAL A 142 9.21 14.32 -6.24
N LEU A 143 8.36 14.32 -7.26
CA LEU A 143 6.98 14.83 -7.15
C LEU A 143 6.13 14.03 -6.15
N ALA A 144 6.23 12.69 -6.17
CA ALA A 144 5.51 11.85 -5.23
C ALA A 144 5.98 12.07 -3.78
N LEU A 145 7.30 12.20 -3.56
CA LEU A 145 7.88 12.43 -2.23
C LEU A 145 7.56 13.83 -1.71
N GLU A 146 7.61 14.86 -2.56
CA GLU A 146 7.19 16.22 -2.21
C GLU A 146 5.75 16.23 -1.71
N TYR A 147 4.83 15.56 -2.43
CA TYR A 147 3.44 15.43 -1.99
C TYR A 147 3.34 14.77 -0.61
N LEU A 148 4.05 13.65 -0.37
CA LEU A 148 4.05 12.98 0.92
C LEU A 148 4.61 13.88 2.04
N HIS A 149 5.70 14.59 1.78
CA HIS A 149 6.30 15.51 2.74
C HIS A 149 5.36 16.69 3.08
N ASN A 150 4.60 17.21 2.11
CA ASN A 150 3.59 18.24 2.34
C ASN A 150 2.43 17.78 3.24
N LEU A 151 2.14 16.47 3.24
CA LEU A 151 1.23 15.82 4.18
C LEU A 151 1.87 15.49 5.54
N GLY A 152 3.16 15.76 5.72
CA GLY A 152 3.92 15.41 6.93
C GLY A 152 4.29 13.92 7.02
N ILE A 153 4.32 13.22 5.88
CA ILE A 153 4.60 11.78 5.80
C ILE A 153 6.01 11.56 5.23
N VAL A 154 6.85 10.83 5.97
CA VAL A 154 8.18 10.42 5.50
C VAL A 154 8.12 8.98 4.98
N TYR A 155 8.42 8.78 3.69
CA TYR A 155 8.50 7.44 3.10
C TYR A 155 9.87 6.81 3.40
N ARG A 156 9.90 5.86 4.36
CA ARG A 156 11.16 5.33 4.93
C ARG A 156 11.69 4.05 4.28
N ASP A 157 11.06 3.56 3.22
CA ASP A 157 11.44 2.30 2.56
C ASP A 157 11.51 2.50 1.04
N LEU A 158 12.16 3.59 0.60
CA LEU A 158 12.33 3.87 -0.83
C LEU A 158 13.38 2.93 -1.43
N LYS A 159 12.91 2.05 -2.32
CA LYS A 159 13.73 1.10 -3.08
C LYS A 159 13.01 0.69 -4.36
N PRO A 160 13.73 0.21 -5.39
CA PRO A 160 13.14 -0.15 -6.67
C PRO A 160 12.00 -1.19 -6.59
N GLU A 161 11.97 -2.06 -5.58
CA GLU A 161 10.90 -3.06 -5.37
C GLU A 161 9.57 -2.45 -4.92
N ASN A 162 9.61 -1.24 -4.35
CA ASN A 162 8.44 -0.56 -3.80
C ASN A 162 7.87 0.51 -4.77
N ILE A 163 8.46 0.67 -5.94
CA ILE A 163 8.03 1.62 -6.97
C ILE A 163 7.29 0.82 -8.04
N MET A 164 5.97 0.96 -8.07
CA MET A 164 5.11 0.22 -9.00
C MET A 164 4.96 0.99 -10.31
N ILE A 165 4.91 0.26 -11.44
CA ILE A 165 4.79 0.81 -12.78
C ILE A 165 3.36 0.62 -13.29
N GLN A 166 2.72 1.73 -13.66
CA GLN A 166 1.36 1.77 -14.22
C GLN A 166 1.34 1.33 -15.69
#